data_AF-A0A7C6FDP8-F1
#
_entry.id   AF-A0A7C6FDP8-F1
#
_cell.length_a   1.000
_cell.length_b   1.000
_cell.length_c   1.000
_cell.angle_alpha   90.00
_cell.angle_beta   90.00
_cell.angle_gamma   90.00
#
_symmetry.space_group_name_H-M   'P 1'
#
loop_
_entity.id
_entity.type
_entity.pdbx_description
1 polymer ?
#
loop_
_entity_poly.entity_id
_entity_poly.type
_entity_poly.pdbx_seq_one_letter_code
_entity_poly.pdbx_strand_id
1 'polypeptide(L)' 'MTRDQITLGLALSAILLASQARADEALACLERSTLVARLAEQYGERLQSVGLAGEDRLMELFASPETGSWTMLVTA' A
#
# COMPACT_ATOMS: atom_id res chain seq x y z
N MET A 1 0.94 8.41 51.75
CA MET A 1 2.03 8.08 50.81
C MET A 1 1.64 7.01 49.79
N THR A 2 0.95 5.93 50.18
CA THR A 2 0.46 4.87 49.27
C THR A 2 -0.67 5.30 48.32
N ARG A 3 -1.53 6.24 48.73
CA ARG A 3 -2.65 6.75 47.91
C ARG A 3 -2.18 7.58 46.71
N ASP A 4 -1.14 8.40 46.87
CA ASP A 4 -0.57 9.21 45.78
C ASP A 4 0.16 8.35 44.75
N GLN A 5 0.79 7.25 45.19
CA GLN A 5 1.48 6.32 44.30
C GLN A 5 0.49 5.52 43.42
N ILE A 6 -0.68 5.17 43.94
CA ILE A 6 -1.73 4.50 43.17
C ILE A 6 -2.27 5.43 42.08
N THR A 7 -2.50 6.71 42.41
CA THR A 7 -2.99 7.71 41.44
C THR A 7 -1.97 7.95 40.32
N LEU A 8 -0.68 8.04 40.66
CA LEU A 8 0.39 8.21 39.68
C LEU A 8 0.54 6.99 38.76
N GLY A 9 0.44 5.78 39.32
CA GLY A 9 0.49 4.53 38.55
C GLY A 9 -0.68 4.40 37.57
N LEU A 10 -1.90 4.77 37.99
CA LEU A 10 -3.08 4.73 37.11
C LEU A 10 -2.97 5.72 35.95
N ALA A 11 -2.49 6.94 36.23
CA ALA A 11 -2.30 7.97 35.21
C ALA A 11 -1.26 7.56 34.17
N LEU A 12 -0.14 6.96 34.60
CA LEU A 12 0.90 6.47 33.69
C LEU A 12 0.41 5.31 32.82
N SER A 13 -0.42 4.43 33.38
CA SER A 13 -1.04 3.32 32.67
C SER A 13 -1.99 3.81 31.56
N ALA A 14 -2.81 4.83 31.85
CA ALA A 14 -3.74 5.41 30.88
C ALA A 14 -3.03 6.07 29.68
N ILE A 15 -1.84 6.66 29.89
CA ILE A 15 -1.04 7.27 28.83
C ILE A 15 -0.46 6.21 27.89
N LEU A 16 -0.05 5.05 28.41
CA LEU A 16 0.52 3.95 27.62
C LEU A 16 -0.53 3.21 26.77
N LEU A 17 -1.80 3.18 27.17
CA LEU A 17 -2.88 2.58 26.36
C LEU A 17 -3.31 3.48 25.18
N ALA A 18 -2.98 4.78 25.22
CA ALA A 18 -3.31 5.70 24.13
C ALA A 18 -2.29 5.64 22.97
N SER A 19 -1.11 5.06 23.18
CA SER A 19 -0.09 4.88 22.15
C SER A 19 -0.23 3.54 21.42
N GLN A 20 -1.46 3.20 21.01
CA GLN A 20 -1.65 2.16 19.99
C GLN A 20 -1.07 2.74 18.70
N ALA A 21 0.19 2.43 18.39
CA ALA A 21 0.75 2.71 17.08
C ALA A 21 -0.21 2.07 16.07
N ARG A 22 -0.91 2.89 15.28
CA ARG A 22 -1.68 2.38 14.16
C ARG A 22 -0.64 1.77 13.24
N ALA A 23 -0.54 0.43 13.25
CA ALA A 23 0.17 -0.28 12.21
C ALA A 23 -0.32 0.32 10.90
N ASP A 24 0.60 0.82 10.07
CA ASP A 24 0.33 1.32 8.73
C ASP A 24 -0.83 0.50 8.16
N GLU A 25 -2.00 1.12 7.99
CA GLU A 25 -3.07 0.53 7.21
C GLU A 25 -2.40 0.23 5.88
N ALA A 26 -2.07 -1.05 5.65
CA ALA A 26 -1.47 -1.48 4.41
C ALA A 26 -2.39 -0.92 3.34
N LEU A 27 -1.92 0.10 2.62
CA LEU A 27 -2.72 0.83 1.65
C LEU A 27 -3.39 -0.25 0.81
N ALA A 28 -4.72 -0.32 0.87
CA ALA A 28 -5.46 -1.37 0.20
C ALA A 28 -5.01 -1.36 -1.26
N CYS A 29 -4.31 -2.43 -1.68
CA CYS A 29 -3.85 -2.52 -3.04
C CYS A 29 -5.07 -2.48 -3.95
N LEU A 30 -5.07 -1.57 -4.91
CA LEU A 30 -6.18 -1.44 -5.85
C LEU A 30 -6.33 -2.77 -6.60
N GLU A 31 -7.56 -3.26 -6.73
CA GLU A 31 -7.86 -4.43 -7.56
C GLU A 31 -7.23 -4.28 -8.95
N ARG A 32 -6.52 -5.33 -9.41
CA ARG A 32 -5.75 -5.28 -10.66
C ARG A 32 -6.62 -4.86 -11.85
N SER A 33 -7.85 -5.37 -11.94
CA SER A 33 -8.81 -5.02 -13.00
C SER A 33 -9.13 -3.52 -13.02
N THR A 34 -9.31 -2.91 -11.84
CA THR A 34 -9.58 -1.47 -11.71
C THR A 34 -8.38 -0.64 -12.15
N LEU A 35 -7.17 -1.07 -11.81
CA LEU A 35 -5.96 -0.37 -12.24
C LEU A 35 -5.75 -0.49 -13.76
N VAL A 36 -5.91 -1.69 -14.33
CA VAL A 36 -5.82 -1.92 -15.78
C VAL A 36 -6.86 -1.09 -16.55
N ALA A 37 -8.10 -1.03 -16.05
CA ALA A 37 -9.14 -0.20 -16.65
C ALA A 37 -8.74 1.28 -16.64
N ARG A 38 -8.23 1.79 -15.51
CA ARG A 38 -7.75 3.17 -15.42
C ARG A 38 -6.59 3.45 -16.39
N LEU A 39 -5.62 2.55 -16.49
CA LEU A 39 -4.49 2.69 -17.43
C LEU A 39 -4.99 2.80 -18.87
N ALA A 40 -5.94 1.94 -19.26
CA ALA A 40 -6.51 1.96 -20.60
C ALA A 40 -7.37 3.20 -20.87
N GLU A 41 -8.27 3.57 -19.95
CA GLU A 41 -9.22 4.65 -20.14
C GLU A 41 -8.59 6.04 -20.04
N GLN A 42 -7.63 6.21 -19.13
CA GLN A 42 -7.11 7.52 -18.76
C GLN A 42 -5.77 7.84 -19.42
N TYR A 43 -4.96 6.81 -19.71
CA TYR A 43 -3.63 6.98 -20.29
C TYR A 43 -3.48 6.33 -21.68
N GLY A 44 -4.48 5.58 -22.14
CA GLY A 44 -4.40 4.80 -23.38
C GLY A 44 -3.39 3.64 -23.29
N GLU A 45 -2.92 3.33 -22.09
CA GLU A 45 -1.90 2.32 -21.87
C GLU A 45 -2.49 0.93 -21.89
N ARG A 46 -1.90 0.05 -22.72
CA ARG A 46 -2.28 -1.36 -22.81
C ARG A 46 -1.10 -2.25 -22.48
N LEU A 47 -1.39 -3.45 -22.00
CA LEU A 47 -0.38 -4.45 -21.66
C LEU A 47 0.47 -4.78 -22.89
N GLN A 48 1.78 -4.59 -22.78
CA GLN A 48 2.76 -4.86 -23.83
C GLN A 48 3.59 -6.10 -23.53
N SER A 49 3.92 -6.35 -22.27
CA SER A 49 4.76 -7.46 -21.86
C SER A 49 4.40 -7.95 -20.46
N VAL A 50 4.61 -9.24 -20.23
CA VAL A 50 4.53 -9.89 -18.92
C VAL A 50 5.80 -10.71 -18.72
N GLY A 51 6.32 -10.72 -17.51
CA GLY A 51 7.50 -11.52 -17.16
C GLY A 51 7.57 -11.79 -15.66
N LEU A 52 8.65 -12.46 -15.24
CA LEU A 52 8.97 -12.65 -13.83
C LEU A 52 10.10 -11.70 -13.42
N ALA A 53 9.93 -11.03 -12.28
CA ALA A 53 10.92 -10.18 -11.64
C ALA A 53 11.59 -10.92 -10.47
N GLY A 54 12.40 -11.92 -10.79
CA GLY A 54 12.97 -12.86 -9.80
C GLY A 54 12.29 -14.22 -9.89
N GLU A 55 12.21 -14.94 -8.77
CA GLU A 55 11.65 -16.31 -8.75
C GLU A 55 10.12 -16.34 -8.61
N ASP A 56 9.52 -15.36 -7.92
CA ASP A 56 8.14 -15.41 -7.46
C ASP A 56 7.33 -14.13 -7.69
N ARG A 57 7.88 -13.13 -8.37
CA ARG A 57 7.19 -11.86 -8.62
C ARG A 57 6.78 -11.69 -10.07
N LEU A 58 5.54 -11.32 -10.31
CA LEU A 58 5.02 -10.98 -11.64
C LEU A 58 5.39 -9.54 -11.99
N MET A 59 5.87 -9.32 -13.21
CA MET A 59 6.09 -7.99 -13.79
C MET A 59 5.22 -7.81 -15.02
N GLU A 60 4.56 -6.66 -15.10
CA GLU A 60 3.71 -6.29 -16.22
C GLU A 60 4.09 -4.89 -16.71
N LEU A 61 4.30 -4.73 -18.02
CA LEU A 61 4.57 -3.45 -18.66
C LEU A 61 3.37 -3.03 -19.51
N PHE A 62 2.82 -1.85 -19.22
CA PHE A 62 1.77 -1.20 -19.98
C PHE A 62 2.36 0.01 -20.70
N ALA A 63 1.96 0.25 -21.95
CA ALA A 63 2.39 1.42 -22.70
C ALA A 63 1.32 1.87 -23.70
N SER A 64 1.37 3.17 -24.02
CA SER A 64 0.57 3.80 -25.04
C SER A 64 1.49 4.30 -26.17
N PRO A 65 1.41 3.76 -27.39
CA PRO A 65 2.21 4.25 -28.51
C PRO A 65 1.74 5.64 -28.99
N GLU A 66 0.50 6.02 -28.68
CA GLU A 66 -0.08 7.30 -29.08
C GLU A 66 0.43 8.46 -28.21
N THR A 67 0.55 8.24 -26.90
CA THR A 67 0.98 9.27 -25.93
C THR A 67 2.46 9.13 -25.53
N GLY A 68 3.05 7.95 -25.75
CA GLY A 68 4.39 7.60 -25.26
C GLY A 68 4.48 7.32 -23.77
N SER A 69 3.35 7.30 -23.05
CA SER A 69 3.32 6.99 -21.62
C SER A 69 3.45 5.49 -21.36
N TRP A 70 3.95 5.14 -20.17
CA TRP A 70 4.15 3.77 -19.76
C TRP A 70 4.03 3.61 -18.23
N THR A 71 3.60 2.42 -17.82
CA THR A 71 3.50 2.00 -16.43
C THR A 71 4.04 0.58 -16.27
N MET A 72 4.83 0.34 -15.23
CA MET A 72 5.30 -1.01 -14.86
C MET A 72 4.73 -1.40 -13.49
N LEU A 73 4.11 -2.57 -13.43
CA LEU A 73 3.62 -3.17 -12.19
C LEU A 73 4.50 -4.34 -11.81
N VAL A 74 4.81 -4.45 -10.51
CA VAL A 74 5.46 -5.63 -9.94
C VAL A 74 4.63 -6.09 -8.75
N THR A 75 4.26 -7.36 -8.73
CA THR A 75 3.45 -7.96 -7.66
C THR A 75 4.15 -9.22 -7.17
N ALA A 76 4.23 -9.40 -5.85
CA ALA A 76 4.75 -10.61 -5.21
C ALA A 76 3.61 -11.54 -4.79
#